data_AF-A0A7W9J4Z5-F1
#
_entry.id   AF-A0A7W9J4Z5-F1
#
_cell.length_a   1.000
_cell.length_b   1.000
_cell.length_c   1.000
_cell.angle_alpha   90.00
_cell.angle_beta   90.00
_cell.angle_gamma   90.00
#
_symmetry.space_group_name_H-M   'P 1'
#
loop_
_entity.id
_entity.type
_entity.pdbx_description
1 polymer ?
#
loop_
_entity_poly.entity_id
_entity_poly.type
_entity_poly.pdbx_seq_one_letter_code
_entity_poly.pdbx_strand_id
1 'polypeptide(L)' 'MTAYEIRVEGHLDDHWSARLGALTRNADGTTTITAADQTQLYGVLTVLRDLNAVLVEVRTPREGDWGLRASTG' A
#
# COMPACT_ATOMS: atom_id res chain seq x y z
N MET A 1 -2.78 -6.76 -15.37
CA MET A 1 -2.86 -5.37 -14.83
C MET A 1 -1.78 -5.25 -13.77
N THR A 2 -0.88 -4.29 -13.87
CA THR A 2 0.25 -4.17 -12.93
C THR A 2 -0.20 -3.42 -11.69
N ALA A 3 -0.47 -4.15 -10.62
CA ALA A 3 -0.72 -3.57 -9.31
C ALA A 3 0.61 -3.21 -8.60
N TYR A 4 0.56 -2.21 -7.74
CA TYR A 4 1.67 -1.70 -6.95
C TYR A 4 1.37 -1.89 -5.47
N GLU A 5 2.40 -2.19 -4.71
CA GLU A 5 2.35 -2.20 -3.26
C GLU A 5 3.26 -1.10 -2.74
N ILE A 6 2.68 -0.27 -1.88
CA ILE A 6 3.36 0.82 -1.20
C ILE A 6 3.42 0.49 0.28
N ARG A 7 4.59 0.60 0.90
CA ARG A 7 4.78 0.39 2.32
C ARG A 7 5.25 1.68 2.98
N VAL A 8 4.62 2.05 4.08
CA VAL A 8 4.95 3.25 4.86
C VAL A 8 5.14 2.90 6.33
N GLU A 9 5.95 3.69 7.04
CA GLU A 9 6.05 3.55 8.49
C GLU A 9 4.79 4.04 9.20
N GLY A 10 4.53 3.43 10.36
CA GLY A 10 3.35 3.71 11.16
C GLY A 10 2.10 2.99 10.65
N HIS A 11 1.08 3.03 11.50
CA HIS A 11 -0.26 2.52 11.17
C HIS A 11 -1.13 3.68 10.73
N LEU A 12 -1.46 3.74 9.44
CA LEU A 12 -2.48 4.67 8.96
C LEU A 12 -3.85 4.19 9.46
N ASP A 13 -4.63 5.13 10.00
CA ASP A 13 -5.99 4.88 10.43
C ASP A 13 -6.93 4.59 9.26
N ASP A 14 -8.02 3.87 9.55
CA ASP A 14 -8.98 3.40 8.56
C ASP A 14 -9.69 4.53 7.80
N HIS A 15 -9.68 5.74 8.35
CA HIS A 15 -10.25 6.91 7.68
C HIS A 15 -9.53 7.24 6.36
N TRP A 16 -8.28 6.81 6.20
CA TRP A 16 -7.52 6.97 4.96
C TRP A 16 -7.89 5.94 3.88
N SER A 17 -8.53 4.83 4.23
CA SER A 17 -8.92 3.77 3.27
C SER A 17 -9.84 4.27 2.17
N ALA A 18 -10.69 5.25 2.47
CA ALA A 18 -11.56 5.88 1.46
C ALA A 18 -10.78 6.64 0.37
N ARG A 19 -9.57 7.13 0.68
CA ARG A 19 -8.72 7.89 -0.26
C ARG A 19 -7.56 7.08 -0.84
N LEU A 20 -7.01 6.16 -0.07
CA LEU A 20 -5.83 5.38 -0.43
C LEU A 20 -6.16 4.00 -1.01
N GLY A 21 -7.39 3.53 -0.83
CA GLY A 21 -7.82 2.20 -1.24
C GLY A 21 -7.55 1.15 -0.15
N ALA A 22 -7.22 -0.07 -0.56
CA ALA A 22 -7.00 -1.17 0.36
C ALA A 22 -5.75 -0.94 1.21
N LEU A 23 -5.95 -0.89 2.52
CA LEU A 23 -4.94 -0.68 3.55
C LEU A 23 -4.79 -1.95 4.39
N THR A 24 -3.56 -2.33 4.73
CA THR A 24 -3.25 -3.46 5.61
C THR A 24 -2.20 -3.02 6.62
N ARG A 25 -2.53 -3.13 7.91
CA ARG A 25 -1.58 -2.85 8.99
C ARG A 25 -0.74 -4.11 9.24
N ASN A 26 0.57 -3.97 9.17
CA ASN A 26 1.50 -5.06 9.41
C ASN A 26 1.91 -5.10 10.89
N ALA A 27 2.24 -6.30 11.39
CA ALA A 27 2.65 -6.50 12.78
C ALA A 27 3.98 -5.80 13.13
N ASP A 28 4.80 -5.47 12.14
CA ASP A 28 6.07 -4.74 12.28
C ASP A 28 5.90 -3.21 12.38
N GLY A 29 4.67 -2.73 12.56
CA GLY A 29 4.40 -1.29 12.74
C GLY A 29 4.31 -0.50 11.44
N THR A 30 4.34 -1.16 10.27
CA THR A 30 4.16 -0.51 8.97
C THR A 30 2.75 -0.70 8.42
N THR A 31 2.43 0.07 7.39
CA THR A 31 1.19 -0.05 6.64
C THR A 31 1.47 -0.35 5.17
N THR A 32 0.77 -1.32 4.59
CA THR A 32 0.79 -1.62 3.17
C THR A 32 -0.47 -1.09 2.50
N ILE A 33 -0.30 -0.41 1.37
CA ILE A 33 -1.35 0.11 0.50
C ILE A 33 -1.22 -0.56 -0.86
N THR A 34 -2.32 -1.03 -1.43
CA THR A 34 -2.34 -1.60 -2.79
C THR A 34 -2.97 -0.61 -3.76
N ALA A 35 -2.25 -0.30 -4.84
CA ALA A 35 -2.74 0.48 -5.97
C ALA A 35 -2.89 -0.40 -7.21
N ALA A 36 -4.05 -0.35 -7.88
CA ALA A 36 -4.37 -1.19 -9.04
C ALA A 36 -3.67 -0.75 -10.33
N ASP A 37 -3.29 0.52 -10.43
CA ASP A 37 -2.66 1.12 -11.60
C ASP A 37 -1.82 2.36 -11.24
N GLN A 38 -1.15 2.94 -12.23
CA GLN A 38 -0.27 4.10 -12.03
C GLN A 38 -1.02 5.37 -11.60
N THR A 39 -2.26 5.58 -12.04
CA THR A 39 -3.08 6.73 -11.63
C THR A 39 -3.33 6.67 -10.13
N GLN A 40 -3.74 5.49 -9.64
CA GLN A 40 -3.94 5.29 -8.22
C GLN A 40 -2.62 5.39 -7.44
N LEU A 41 -1.52 4.86 -7.96
CA LEU A 41 -0.19 4.98 -7.33
C LEU A 41 0.19 6.45 -7.09
N TYR A 42 0.09 7.31 -8.10
CA TYR A 42 0.45 8.72 -7.95
C TYR A 42 -0.52 9.49 -7.05
N GLY A 43 -1.80 9.11 -7.03
CA GLY A 43 -2.77 9.63 -6.06
C GLY A 43 -2.36 9.30 -4.62
N VAL A 44 -2.03 8.03 -4.36
CA VAL A 44 -1.55 7.56 -3.05
C VAL A 44 -0.29 8.30 -2.62
N LEU A 45 0.73 8.41 -3.49
CA LEU A 45 1.99 9.10 -3.18
C LEU A 45 1.79 10.59 -2.87
N THR A 46 0.81 11.24 -3.50
CA THR A 46 0.46 12.64 -3.21
C THR A 46 -0.10 12.78 -1.80
N VAL A 47 -1.06 11.93 -1.42
CA VAL A 47 -1.64 11.94 -0.06
C VAL A 47 -0.57 11.61 0.99
N LEU A 48 0.30 10.63 0.74
CA LEU A 48 1.39 10.28 1.65
C LEU A 48 2.37 11.43 1.86
N ARG A 49 2.66 12.20 0.79
CA ARG A 49 3.46 13.43 0.88
C ARG A 49 2.78 14.46 1.79
N ASP A 50 1.47 14.69 1.61
CA ASP A 50 0.73 15.67 2.41
C ASP A 50 0.70 15.30 3.91
N LEU A 51 0.73 14.01 4.21
CA LEU A 51 0.83 13.47 5.58
C LEU A 51 2.25 13.46 6.13
N ASN A 52 3.25 13.80 5.31
CA ASN A 52 4.66 13.63 5.62
C ASN A 52 4.99 12.20 6.10
N ALA A 53 4.34 11.20 5.50
CA ALA A 53 4.54 9.79 5.83
C ALA A 53 5.89 9.29 5.31
N VAL A 54 6.57 8.45 6.10
CA VAL A 54 7.85 7.87 5.71
C VAL A 54 7.60 6.69 4.76
N LEU A 55 8.04 6.85 3.51
CA LEU A 55 7.97 5.80 2.50
C LEU A 55 9.08 4.77 2.72
N VAL A 56 8.70 3.51 2.94
CA VAL A 56 9.63 2.40 3.18
C VAL A 56 9.94 1.66 1.88
N GLU A 57 8.91 1.33 1.10
CA GLU A 57 9.05 0.51 -0.11
C GLU A 57 7.96 0.84 -1.12
N VAL A 58 8.29 0.78 -2.41
CA VAL A 58 7.32 0.73 -3.52
C VAL A 58 7.76 -0.39 -4.44
N ARG A 59 6.86 -1.34 -4.72
CA ARG A 59 7.16 -2.48 -5.58
C ARG A 59 5.99 -2.86 -6.48
N THR A 60 6.31 -3.46 -7.61
CA THR A 60 5.34 -4.16 -8.47
C THR A 60 5.42 -5.65 -8.15
N PRO A 61 4.54 -6.19 -7.29
CA PRO A 61 4.49 -7.63 -7.06
C PRO A 61 4.28 -8.35 -8.40
N ARG A 62 5.23 -9.23 -8.71
CA ARG A 62 5.13 -10.21 -9.79
C ARG A 62 3.88 -11.06 -9.59
N GLU A 63 3.25 -11.50 -10.68
CA GLU A 63 1.95 -12.22 -10.66
C GLU A 63 1.93 -13.43 -9.69
N GLY A 64 3.07 -14.10 -9.48
CA GLY A 64 3.20 -15.20 -8.52
C GLY A 64 3.34 -14.79 -7.04
N ASP A 65 3.68 -13.53 -6.73
CA ASP A 65 3.78 -13.03 -5.35
C ASP A 65 2.38 -12.94 -4.70
N TRP A 66 1.34 -12.65 -5.50
CA TRP A 66 -0.06 -12.58 -5.04
C TRP A 66 -0.58 -13.94 -4.56
N GLY A 67 -0.24 -15.04 -5.25
CA GLY A 67 -0.72 -16.38 -4.92
C GLY A 67 -0.16 -16.94 -3.61
N LEU A 68 1.06 -16.53 -3.23
CA LEU A 68 1.70 -16.92 -1.98
C LEU A 68 1.13 -16.19 -0.76
N ARG A 69 0.55 -15.00 -0.95
CA ARG A 69 -0.06 -14.22 0.14
C ARG A 69 -1.51 -14.64 0.43
N ALA A 70 -2.25 -15.12 -0.57
CA ALA A 70 -3.64 -15.55 -0.40
C ALA A 70 -3.81 -16.90 0.34
N SER A 71 -2.72 -17.62 0.62
CA SER A 71 -2.72 -18.95 1.24
C SER A 71 -2.40 -18.95 2.74
N THR A 72 -2.22 -17.77 3.34
CA THR A 72 -2.13 -17.62 4.81
C THR A 72 -3.40 -16.93 5.30
N GLY A 73 -4.46 -17.70 5.52
CA GLY A 73 -5.74 -17.26 6.07
C GLY A 73 -6.44 -18.43 6.75
#